data_AF-A0A0F2M660-F1
#
_entry.id   AF-A0A0F2M660-F1
#
_cell.length_a   1.000
_cell.length_b   1.000
_cell.length_c   1.000
_cell.angle_alpha   90.00
_cell.angle_beta   90.00
_cell.angle_gamma   90.00
#
_symmetry.space_group_name_H-M   'P 1'
#
loop_
_entity.id
_entity.type
_entity.pdbx_description
1 polymer ?
#
loop_
_entity_poly.entity_id
_entity_poly.type
_entity_poly.pdbx_seq_one_letter_code
_entity_poly.pdbx_strand_id
1 'polypeptide(L)'
;MTDLSTTSPASLPYHEPSMPAILVQTSFLLLLHVADWALDRLIYCGLVGQIFVGIAWGTPGAKLLSTEAEDTFVQLGYLGLLLIVFEGGLSTSLPAMRANLFRSASVAATGIAAPIALSFVLAPMTGATYLACFAAGAALCSTSLGTTFTVIRACGLGPTRLGVVLTSAAMLDDVVGLVMVQVIANLGSGGGDNGLSALTVVRPILVSIAFATVSIAACWWLAPRLRYALRRTLPAQRWAQPGTLVGRVLGAKATKLVVATAFFVGLATAATYAGTSNLFAAYIAGAVLGWWDSLEVAGEGEGEGAVTADTPRVTTAALFDEYFHPALRWILQPYFFASVGFSIPIRHMFAGSIVWKGLVYGVLMGLAKLICGVWLVRMPQGLRLPGVPVPRSVQRLWSTLKRRQAVKKETETEPEKVTANGKANGKATKTVAAPGALPTPATAATPDTPENKGNGPAAASGVDADMTDADTAASSQPSEALSRCPSPPRGAESETETDAVRTRAATSPHATPAAPTPYSLYPAAILGLAMVPRGEIGFLISSVASTNGIFTTNADRQAPSSSSSSSSSSSSSRQSDIFLIVTWAIVLCTVFGPLSVGLLVRRVKRLSERQDNTARSPLGVWGVQ
;
A
#
# COMPACT_ATOMS: atom_id res chain seq x y z
N MET A 1 -3.72 -61.63 2.89
CA MET A 1 -3.93 -60.95 1.60
C MET A 1 -5.43 -60.79 1.46
N THR A 2 -5.94 -59.64 1.88
CA THR A 2 -7.36 -59.35 2.09
C THR A 2 -7.52 -57.85 1.99
N ASP A 3 -7.74 -57.35 0.78
CA ASP A 3 -7.82 -55.92 0.53
C ASP A 3 -9.13 -55.37 1.11
N LEU A 4 -9.02 -54.65 2.22
CA LEU A 4 -10.08 -53.79 2.70
C LEU A 4 -10.16 -52.57 1.78
N SER A 5 -10.95 -52.70 0.70
CA SER A 5 -11.32 -51.57 -0.14
C SER A 5 -12.11 -50.57 0.69
N THR A 6 -11.42 -49.58 1.26
CA THR A 6 -12.03 -48.44 1.93
C THR A 6 -12.82 -47.63 0.91
N THR A 7 -14.11 -47.93 0.80
CA THR A 7 -15.05 -47.21 -0.05
C THR A 7 -15.16 -45.78 0.44
N SER A 8 -14.45 -44.84 -0.19
CA SER A 8 -14.57 -43.42 0.11
C SER A 8 -16.05 -43.01 0.01
N PRO A 9 -16.64 -42.38 1.03
CA PRO A 9 -18.06 -42.06 1.02
C PRO A 9 -18.36 -41.08 -0.12
N ALA A 10 -19.46 -41.31 -0.84
CA ALA A 10 -19.82 -40.52 -2.02
C ALA A 10 -20.16 -39.05 -1.72
N SER A 11 -20.37 -38.71 -0.45
CA SER A 11 -20.53 -37.36 0.07
C SER A 11 -20.06 -37.28 1.53
N LEU A 12 -19.77 -36.08 2.01
CA LEU A 12 -19.54 -35.84 3.44
C LEU A 12 -20.90 -35.81 4.16
N PRO A 13 -21.16 -36.69 5.15
CA PRO A 13 -22.42 -36.66 5.90
C PRO A 13 -22.50 -35.41 6.78
N TYR A 14 -23.66 -34.76 6.79
CA TYR A 14 -23.91 -33.63 7.69
C TYR A 14 -24.12 -34.15 9.12
N HIS A 15 -23.22 -33.78 10.01
CA HIS A 15 -23.34 -34.00 11.45
C HIS A 15 -23.41 -32.65 12.15
N GLU A 16 -24.42 -32.47 13.00
CA GLU A 16 -24.60 -31.23 13.76
C GLU A 16 -23.46 -31.04 14.78
N PRO A 17 -22.81 -29.87 14.83
CA PRO A 17 -21.76 -29.60 15.81
C PRO A 17 -22.34 -29.52 17.23
N SER A 18 -21.61 -30.07 18.20
CA SER A 18 -22.08 -30.08 19.59
C SER A 18 -22.14 -28.67 20.19
N MET A 19 -23.09 -28.41 21.08
CA MET A 19 -23.25 -27.11 21.76
C MET A 19 -21.96 -26.56 22.39
N PRO A 20 -21.08 -27.38 23.04
CA PRO A 20 -19.77 -26.91 23.50
C PRO A 20 -18.87 -26.40 22.36
N ALA A 21 -18.84 -27.07 21.20
CA ALA A 21 -18.05 -26.64 20.06
C ALA A 21 -18.54 -25.30 19.48
N ILE A 22 -19.86 -25.13 19.34
CA ILE A 22 -20.49 -23.87 18.91
C ILE A 22 -20.13 -22.74 19.88
N LEU A 23 -20.22 -22.98 21.19
CA LEU A 23 -19.94 -21.98 22.22
C LEU A 23 -18.44 -21.62 22.29
N VAL A 24 -17.54 -22.58 22.07
CA VAL A 24 -16.09 -22.31 21.92
C VAL A 24 -15.82 -21.47 20.68
N GLN A 25 -16.40 -21.80 19.51
CA GLN A 25 -16.21 -21.04 18.27
C GLN A 25 -16.78 -19.61 18.39
N THR A 26 -17.93 -19.46 19.03
CA THR A 26 -18.58 -18.15 19.25
C THR A 26 -17.77 -17.29 20.23
N SER A 27 -17.30 -17.86 21.34
CA SER A 27 -16.44 -17.13 22.29
C SER A 27 -15.09 -16.75 21.68
N PHE A 28 -14.48 -17.62 20.86
CA PHE A 28 -13.26 -17.34 20.12
C PHE A 28 -13.42 -16.13 19.19
N LEU A 29 -14.43 -16.14 18.32
CA LEU A 29 -14.73 -15.03 17.41
C LEU A 29 -15.00 -13.71 18.15
N LEU A 30 -15.84 -13.73 19.19
CA LEU A 30 -16.14 -12.54 19.97
C LEU A 30 -14.89 -11.97 20.66
N LEU A 31 -14.06 -12.84 21.24
CA LEU A 31 -12.86 -12.39 21.97
C LEU A 31 -11.74 -11.92 21.05
N LEU A 32 -11.63 -12.43 19.82
CA LEU A 32 -10.72 -11.86 18.80
C LEU A 32 -11.00 -10.38 18.56
N HIS A 33 -12.28 -9.99 18.43
CA HIS A 33 -12.67 -8.59 18.25
C HIS A 33 -12.55 -7.75 19.52
N VAL A 34 -12.89 -8.30 20.69
CA VAL A 34 -12.75 -7.59 21.97
C VAL A 34 -11.27 -7.31 22.30
N ALA A 35 -10.38 -8.29 22.05
CA ALA A 35 -8.95 -8.13 22.29
C ALA A 35 -8.30 -7.15 21.29
N ASP A 36 -8.69 -7.21 20.01
CA ASP A 36 -8.28 -6.25 18.98
C ASP A 36 -8.68 -4.82 19.34
N TRP A 37 -9.97 -4.60 19.61
CA TRP A 37 -10.51 -3.29 20.01
C TRP A 37 -9.83 -2.75 21.27
N ALA A 38 -9.64 -3.60 22.29
CA ALA A 38 -9.01 -3.18 23.54
C ALA A 38 -7.53 -2.78 23.33
N LEU A 39 -6.74 -3.57 22.61
CA LEU A 39 -5.31 -3.30 22.43
C LEU A 39 -5.01 -2.25 21.35
N ASP A 40 -5.88 -2.04 20.37
CA ASP A 40 -5.81 -0.83 19.55
C ASP A 40 -6.12 0.41 20.40
N ARG A 41 -7.17 0.36 21.22
CA ARG A 41 -7.57 1.48 22.07
C ARG A 41 -6.55 1.84 23.15
N LEU A 42 -5.82 0.87 23.70
CA LEU A 42 -4.80 1.09 24.74
C LEU A 42 -3.40 1.41 24.17
N ILE A 43 -2.96 0.71 23.11
CA ILE A 43 -1.56 0.74 22.64
C ILE A 43 -1.39 0.84 21.11
N TYR A 44 -2.46 1.09 20.35
CA TYR A 44 -2.45 1.16 18.87
C TYR A 44 -1.91 -0.12 18.20
N CYS A 45 -2.19 -1.29 18.79
CA CYS A 45 -1.60 -2.57 18.40
C CYS A 45 -2.59 -3.76 18.54
N GLY A 46 -3.82 -3.59 18.03
CA GLY A 46 -4.89 -4.60 18.14
C GLY A 46 -4.54 -6.00 17.63
N LEU A 47 -3.74 -6.08 16.55
CA LEU A 47 -3.24 -7.33 15.96
C LEU A 47 -2.51 -8.27 16.96
N VAL A 48 -1.86 -7.72 17.99
CA VAL A 48 -1.21 -8.53 19.04
C VAL A 48 -2.26 -9.19 19.95
N GLY A 49 -3.44 -8.58 20.13
CA GLY A 49 -4.57 -9.18 20.82
C GLY A 49 -5.13 -10.41 20.11
N GLN A 50 -5.24 -10.35 18.78
CA GLN A 50 -5.70 -11.47 17.97
C GLN A 50 -4.74 -12.66 18.06
N ILE A 51 -3.42 -12.40 18.04
CA ILE A 51 -2.38 -13.42 18.31
C ILE A 51 -2.54 -14.01 19.73
N PHE A 52 -2.72 -13.18 20.77
CA PHE A 52 -2.89 -13.68 22.14
C PHE A 52 -4.17 -14.51 22.34
N VAL A 53 -5.29 -14.18 21.69
CA VAL A 53 -6.51 -15.00 21.73
C VAL A 53 -6.31 -16.32 20.98
N GLY A 54 -5.63 -16.31 19.84
CA GLY A 54 -5.20 -17.54 19.14
C GLY A 54 -4.35 -18.45 20.03
N ILE A 55 -3.31 -17.87 20.66
CA ILE A 55 -2.46 -18.55 21.65
C ILE A 55 -3.30 -19.18 22.78
N ALA A 56 -4.30 -18.47 23.29
CA ALA A 56 -5.10 -18.92 24.44
C ALA A 56 -6.13 -20.02 24.09
N TRP A 57 -6.82 -19.92 22.94
CA TRP A 57 -7.85 -20.88 22.54
C TRP A 57 -7.30 -22.13 21.86
N GLY A 58 -6.18 -22.01 21.13
CA GLY A 58 -5.60 -23.11 20.38
C GLY A 58 -4.68 -24.04 21.19
N THR A 59 -4.08 -24.98 20.47
CA THR A 59 -3.17 -26.03 20.95
C THR A 59 -2.09 -25.59 21.97
N PRO A 60 -1.45 -24.40 21.89
CA PRO A 60 -0.45 -23.99 22.88
C PRO A 60 -1.00 -23.62 24.26
N GLY A 61 -2.26 -23.19 24.33
CA GLY A 61 -2.92 -22.66 25.52
C GLY A 61 -3.89 -23.65 26.15
N ALA A 62 -5.17 -23.30 26.14
CA ALA A 62 -6.23 -24.12 26.73
C ALA A 62 -6.70 -25.27 25.82
N LYS A 63 -6.30 -25.28 24.53
CA LYS A 63 -6.71 -26.27 23.51
C LYS A 63 -8.22 -26.54 23.53
N LEU A 64 -8.99 -25.45 23.40
CA LEU A 64 -10.45 -25.48 23.29
C LEU A 64 -10.90 -25.76 21.85
N LEU A 65 -10.11 -25.32 20.87
CA LEU A 65 -10.30 -25.64 19.46
C LEU A 65 -9.84 -27.08 19.17
N SER A 66 -10.49 -27.71 18.19
CA SER A 66 -10.02 -28.98 17.62
C SER A 66 -8.98 -28.71 16.53
N THR A 67 -8.14 -29.70 16.22
CA THR A 67 -7.07 -29.58 15.22
C THR A 67 -7.62 -29.19 13.84
N GLU A 68 -8.77 -29.75 13.48
CA GLU A 68 -9.45 -29.53 12.21
C GLU A 68 -9.99 -28.09 12.10
N ALA A 69 -10.40 -27.50 13.23
CA ALA A 69 -10.79 -26.09 13.31
C ALA A 69 -9.56 -25.18 13.21
N GLU A 70 -8.45 -25.52 13.88
CA GLU A 70 -7.18 -24.79 13.75
C GLU A 70 -6.69 -24.79 12.30
N ASP A 71 -6.65 -25.95 11.62
CA ASP A 71 -6.28 -26.08 10.20
C ASP A 71 -7.23 -25.29 9.27
N THR A 72 -8.54 -25.30 9.55
CA THR A 72 -9.53 -24.52 8.78
C THR A 72 -9.29 -23.01 8.94
N PHE A 73 -9.02 -22.54 10.16
CA PHE A 73 -8.71 -21.14 10.42
C PHE A 73 -7.34 -20.71 9.85
N VAL A 74 -6.35 -21.60 9.80
CA VAL A 74 -5.09 -21.38 9.04
C VAL A 74 -5.39 -21.13 7.56
N GLN A 75 -6.24 -21.95 6.94
CA GLN A 75 -6.57 -21.82 5.51
C GLN A 75 -7.35 -20.52 5.21
N LEU A 76 -8.39 -20.20 5.98
CA LEU A 76 -9.14 -18.95 5.85
C LEU A 76 -8.27 -17.73 6.18
N GLY A 77 -7.39 -17.84 7.19
CA GLY A 77 -6.42 -16.81 7.53
C GLY A 77 -5.43 -16.54 6.41
N TYR A 78 -4.96 -17.58 5.72
CA TYR A 78 -4.07 -17.43 4.57
C TYR A 78 -4.76 -16.75 3.36
N LEU A 79 -6.05 -17.02 3.15
CA LEU A 79 -6.87 -16.25 2.20
C LEU A 79 -7.01 -14.77 2.64
N GLY A 80 -7.17 -14.52 3.93
CA GLY A 80 -7.14 -13.16 4.50
C GLY A 80 -5.82 -12.44 4.21
N LEU A 81 -4.69 -13.07 4.50
CA LEU A 81 -3.35 -12.56 4.21
C LEU A 81 -3.17 -12.18 2.72
N LEU A 82 -3.64 -13.02 1.79
CA LEU A 82 -3.64 -12.73 0.35
C LEU A 82 -4.42 -11.44 0.03
N LEU A 83 -5.58 -11.23 0.66
CA LEU A 83 -6.41 -10.03 0.46
C LEU A 83 -5.81 -8.78 1.13
N ILE A 84 -5.21 -8.87 2.32
CA ILE A 84 -4.46 -7.75 2.96
C ILE A 84 -3.32 -7.28 2.05
N VAL A 85 -2.56 -8.22 1.49
CA VAL A 85 -1.42 -7.91 0.62
C VAL A 85 -1.89 -7.33 -0.73
N PHE A 86 -3.06 -7.76 -1.22
CA PHE A 86 -3.72 -7.17 -2.40
C PHE A 86 -4.24 -5.74 -2.13
N GLU A 87 -4.82 -5.48 -0.95
CA GLU A 87 -5.26 -4.14 -0.49
C GLU A 87 -4.07 -3.16 -0.38
N GLY A 88 -2.94 -3.63 0.17
CA GLY A 88 -1.68 -2.87 0.18
C GLY A 88 -1.17 -2.56 -1.24
N GLY A 89 -1.35 -3.50 -2.16
CA GLY A 89 -1.13 -3.29 -3.60
C GLY A 89 -2.02 -2.19 -4.17
N LEU A 90 -3.35 -2.28 -4.00
CA LEU A 90 -4.32 -1.28 -4.46
C LEU A 90 -4.01 0.13 -3.90
N SER A 91 -3.55 0.20 -2.65
CA SER A 91 -3.17 1.44 -1.95
C SER A 91 -1.83 2.05 -2.41
N THR A 92 -1.08 1.37 -3.29
CA THR A 92 0.27 1.78 -3.69
C THR A 92 0.25 2.88 -4.76
N SER A 93 0.50 4.12 -4.33
CA SER A 93 0.56 5.29 -5.22
C SER A 93 1.88 5.39 -6.01
N LEU A 94 1.96 4.62 -7.11
CA LEU A 94 3.13 4.60 -8.02
C LEU A 94 3.68 5.99 -8.42
N PRO A 95 2.87 7.06 -8.65
CA PRO A 95 3.41 8.40 -8.94
C PRO A 95 4.20 9.00 -7.78
N ALA A 96 3.71 8.86 -6.55
CA ALA A 96 4.34 9.41 -5.35
C ALA A 96 5.63 8.66 -4.98
N MET A 97 5.62 7.33 -5.14
CA MET A 97 6.81 6.49 -5.04
C MET A 97 7.85 6.88 -6.10
N ARG A 98 7.44 7.02 -7.37
CA ARG A 98 8.35 7.41 -8.47
C ARG A 98 8.98 8.79 -8.25
N ALA A 99 8.23 9.76 -7.73
CA ALA A 99 8.73 11.12 -7.47
C ALA A 99 9.83 11.17 -6.40
N ASN A 100 9.87 10.22 -5.47
CA ASN A 100 10.82 10.19 -4.35
C ASN A 100 11.76 8.97 -4.37
N LEU A 101 11.68 8.13 -5.42
CA LEU A 101 12.19 6.76 -5.47
C LEU A 101 13.59 6.56 -4.89
N PHE A 102 14.56 7.41 -5.25
CA PHE A 102 15.92 7.30 -4.75
C PHE A 102 16.01 7.39 -3.22
N ARG A 103 15.26 8.32 -2.59
CA ARG A 103 15.28 8.49 -1.13
C ARG A 103 14.59 7.32 -0.45
N SER A 104 13.40 6.95 -0.91
CA SER A 104 12.62 5.85 -0.35
C SER A 104 13.34 4.51 -0.50
N ALA A 105 14.01 4.27 -1.63
CA ALA A 105 14.80 3.06 -1.86
C ALA A 105 16.08 3.01 -1.03
N SER A 106 16.81 4.12 -0.83
CA SER A 106 17.97 4.15 0.08
C SER A 106 17.55 3.90 1.54
N VAL A 107 16.44 4.51 1.96
CA VAL A 107 15.83 4.29 3.29
C VAL A 107 15.48 2.80 3.47
N ALA A 108 14.69 2.22 2.56
CA ALA A 108 14.28 0.82 2.60
C ALA A 108 15.48 -0.14 2.55
N ALA A 109 16.45 0.09 1.65
CA ALA A 109 17.67 -0.72 1.57
C ALA A 109 18.44 -0.76 2.90
N THR A 110 18.53 0.36 3.62
CA THR A 110 19.09 0.36 4.99
C THR A 110 18.15 -0.27 6.03
N GLY A 111 16.83 -0.14 5.87
CA GLY A 111 15.82 -0.78 6.73
C GLY A 111 15.74 -2.29 6.61
N ILE A 112 16.21 -2.83 5.48
CA ILE A 112 16.39 -4.25 5.22
C ILE A 112 17.79 -4.70 5.67
N ALA A 113 18.84 -4.03 5.21
CA ALA A 113 20.21 -4.47 5.44
C ALA A 113 20.68 -4.35 6.90
N ALA A 114 20.29 -3.30 7.63
CA ALA A 114 20.78 -3.10 9.00
C ALA A 114 20.22 -4.15 10.00
N PRO A 115 18.91 -4.49 10.02
CA PRO A 115 18.41 -5.59 10.84
C PRO A 115 19.00 -6.96 10.47
N ILE A 116 19.16 -7.25 9.17
CA ILE A 116 19.76 -8.51 8.72
C ILE A 116 21.23 -8.61 9.15
N ALA A 117 22.04 -7.57 8.93
CA ALA A 117 23.44 -7.54 9.36
C ALA A 117 23.57 -7.66 10.89
N LEU A 118 22.73 -6.95 11.65
CA LEU A 118 22.74 -7.00 13.11
C LEU A 118 22.29 -8.37 13.66
N SER A 119 21.43 -9.09 12.94
CA SER A 119 21.06 -10.46 13.31
C SER A 119 22.25 -11.42 13.24
N PHE A 120 23.05 -11.35 12.17
CA PHE A 120 24.27 -12.14 12.06
C PHE A 120 25.28 -11.82 13.18
N VAL A 121 25.40 -10.55 13.60
CA VAL A 121 26.23 -10.15 14.75
C VAL A 121 25.70 -10.72 16.08
N LEU A 122 24.38 -10.93 16.20
CA LEU A 122 23.74 -11.50 17.40
C LEU A 122 23.69 -13.03 17.44
N ALA A 123 24.20 -13.72 16.41
CA ALA A 123 24.27 -15.20 16.37
C ALA A 123 24.91 -15.85 17.61
N PRO A 124 25.99 -15.31 18.22
CA PRO A 124 26.59 -15.89 19.43
C PRO A 124 25.68 -15.80 20.67
N MET A 125 24.76 -14.83 20.73
CA MET A 125 23.82 -14.66 21.84
C MET A 125 22.65 -15.66 21.76
N THR A 126 22.23 -16.01 20.54
CA THR A 126 21.13 -16.95 20.28
C THR A 126 21.60 -18.39 20.17
N GLY A 127 22.86 -18.64 19.79
CA GLY A 127 23.41 -19.98 19.51
C GLY A 127 22.91 -20.60 18.20
N ALA A 128 22.22 -19.80 17.37
CA ALA A 128 21.49 -20.26 16.20
C ALA A 128 22.39 -20.42 14.96
N THR A 129 21.87 -21.08 13.92
CA THR A 129 22.56 -21.16 12.63
C THR A 129 22.59 -19.80 11.91
N TYR A 130 23.52 -19.58 10.98
CA TYR A 130 23.51 -18.38 10.15
C TYR A 130 22.22 -18.26 9.30
N LEU A 131 21.62 -19.38 8.90
CA LEU A 131 20.33 -19.39 8.18
C LEU A 131 19.17 -18.96 9.10
N ALA A 132 19.17 -19.41 10.36
CA ALA A 132 18.24 -18.94 11.39
C ALA A 132 18.41 -17.44 11.65
N CYS A 133 19.64 -16.92 11.66
CA CYS A 133 19.89 -15.48 11.79
C CYS A 133 19.39 -14.72 10.56
N PHE A 134 19.65 -15.19 9.33
CA PHE A 134 19.09 -14.59 8.12
C PHE A 134 17.56 -14.48 8.19
N ALA A 135 16.87 -15.56 8.57
CA ALA A 135 15.41 -15.57 8.70
C ALA A 135 14.91 -14.66 9.83
N ALA A 136 15.58 -14.65 10.98
CA ALA A 136 15.28 -13.76 12.11
C ALA A 136 15.46 -12.27 11.74
N GLY A 137 16.52 -11.95 10.99
CA GLY A 137 16.78 -10.62 10.46
C GLY A 137 15.75 -10.18 9.42
N ALA A 138 15.28 -11.08 8.56
CA ALA A 138 14.23 -10.80 7.57
C ALA A 138 12.85 -10.60 8.23
N ALA A 139 12.48 -11.43 9.20
CA ALA A 139 11.28 -11.24 10.01
C ALA A 139 11.28 -9.87 10.72
N LEU A 140 12.46 -9.44 11.19
CA LEU A 140 12.69 -8.14 11.83
C LEU A 140 13.20 -7.07 10.85
N CYS A 141 12.93 -7.21 9.54
CA CYS A 141 13.13 -6.15 8.56
C CYS A 141 11.83 -5.55 7.99
N SER A 142 10.77 -6.35 7.78
CA SER A 142 9.42 -5.85 7.38
C SER A 142 8.86 -4.82 8.37
N THR A 143 8.10 -3.85 7.85
CA THR A 143 7.63 -2.66 8.58
C THR A 143 6.10 -2.62 8.52
N SER A 144 5.39 -2.65 9.66
CA SER A 144 3.92 -2.63 9.65
C SER A 144 3.38 -1.34 9.03
N LEU A 145 2.95 -1.40 7.76
CA LEU A 145 2.35 -0.27 7.04
C LEU A 145 1.13 0.28 7.80
N GLY A 146 0.24 -0.60 8.29
CA GLY A 146 -0.97 -0.20 9.02
C GLY A 146 -0.70 0.64 10.27
N THR A 147 0.13 0.15 11.21
CA THR A 147 0.46 0.92 12.42
C THR A 147 1.25 2.18 12.09
N THR A 148 2.19 2.10 11.15
CA THR A 148 2.97 3.24 10.64
C THR A 148 2.07 4.33 10.06
N PHE A 149 1.07 3.96 9.25
CA PHE A 149 0.12 4.90 8.64
C PHE A 149 -0.82 5.53 9.68
N THR A 150 -1.37 4.74 10.61
CA THR A 150 -2.19 5.24 11.73
C THR A 150 -1.43 6.27 12.55
N VAL A 151 -0.17 5.98 12.89
CA VAL A 151 0.73 6.89 13.60
C VAL A 151 1.00 8.16 12.79
N ILE A 152 1.38 8.05 11.52
CA ILE A 152 1.62 9.19 10.62
C ILE A 152 0.38 10.10 10.50
N ARG A 153 -0.81 9.49 10.37
CA ARG A 153 -2.09 10.18 10.21
C ARG A 153 -2.49 10.90 11.51
N ALA A 154 -2.41 10.24 12.66
CA ALA A 154 -2.63 10.85 13.97
C ALA A 154 -1.62 11.98 14.28
N CYS A 155 -0.40 11.89 13.75
CA CYS A 155 0.60 12.94 13.85
C CYS A 155 0.31 14.15 12.95
N GLY A 156 -0.46 13.98 11.87
CA GLY A 156 -0.69 14.99 10.83
C GLY A 156 0.40 15.03 9.75
N LEU A 157 1.23 13.99 9.67
CA LEU A 157 2.39 13.92 8.77
C LEU A 157 2.10 13.27 7.40
N GLY A 158 0.90 12.71 7.22
CA GLY A 158 0.48 11.99 6.00
C GLY A 158 0.80 12.70 4.67
N PRO A 159 0.32 13.93 4.42
CA PRO A 159 0.53 14.62 3.15
C PRO A 159 1.94 15.23 2.98
N THR A 160 2.83 15.09 3.97
CA THR A 160 4.16 15.70 3.94
C THR A 160 5.13 14.91 3.06
N ARG A 161 6.22 15.57 2.61
CA ARG A 161 7.35 14.88 1.96
C ARG A 161 7.96 13.79 2.84
N LEU A 162 7.91 13.95 4.17
CA LEU A 162 8.34 12.95 5.14
C LEU A 162 7.41 11.72 5.11
N GLY A 163 6.10 11.96 5.15
CA GLY A 163 5.06 10.92 5.04
C GLY A 163 5.20 10.12 3.75
N VAL A 164 5.30 10.79 2.60
CA VAL A 164 5.44 10.12 1.28
C VAL A 164 6.73 9.29 1.16
N VAL A 165 7.86 9.77 1.68
CA VAL A 165 9.12 8.98 1.69
C VAL A 165 9.00 7.77 2.61
N LEU A 166 8.42 7.94 3.80
CA LEU A 166 8.23 6.90 4.81
C LEU A 166 7.26 5.81 4.35
N THR A 167 6.09 6.16 3.81
CA THR A 167 5.12 5.18 3.30
C THR A 167 5.67 4.45 2.07
N SER A 168 6.33 5.15 1.14
CA SER A 168 7.01 4.52 0.00
C SER A 168 8.13 3.57 0.43
N ALA A 169 8.85 3.88 1.53
CA ALA A 169 9.88 3.00 2.05
C ALA A 169 9.29 1.76 2.74
N ALA A 170 8.20 1.90 3.49
CA ALA A 170 7.49 0.76 4.09
C ALA A 170 6.93 -0.19 3.02
N MET A 171 6.31 0.34 1.96
CA MET A 171 5.85 -0.47 0.81
C MET A 171 7.01 -1.26 0.16
N LEU A 172 8.20 -0.66 0.04
CA LEU A 172 9.39 -1.33 -0.51
C LEU A 172 9.97 -2.38 0.45
N ASP A 173 9.99 -2.10 1.77
CA ASP A 173 10.39 -3.08 2.80
C ASP A 173 9.49 -4.32 2.75
N ASP A 174 8.17 -4.14 2.66
CA ASP A 174 7.22 -5.25 2.63
C ASP A 174 7.26 -6.03 1.31
N VAL A 175 7.41 -5.35 0.16
CA VAL A 175 7.68 -6.02 -1.13
C VAL A 175 8.89 -6.94 -1.05
N VAL A 176 9.99 -6.49 -0.44
CA VAL A 176 11.17 -7.34 -0.25
C VAL A 176 10.87 -8.44 0.77
N GLY A 177 10.14 -8.15 1.84
CA GLY A 177 9.67 -9.13 2.83
C GLY A 177 8.91 -10.30 2.18
N LEU A 178 7.97 -10.03 1.27
CA LEU A 178 7.21 -11.06 0.54
C LEU A 178 8.10 -11.93 -0.36
N VAL A 179 9.17 -11.38 -0.95
CA VAL A 179 10.17 -12.17 -1.67
C VAL A 179 11.01 -13.01 -0.70
N MET A 180 11.36 -12.47 0.47
CA MET A 180 12.11 -13.19 1.51
C MET A 180 11.31 -14.36 2.09
N VAL A 181 9.98 -14.29 2.20
CA VAL A 181 9.13 -15.43 2.58
C VAL A 181 9.41 -16.63 1.66
N GLN A 182 9.46 -16.44 0.34
CA GLN A 182 9.71 -17.53 -0.62
C GLN A 182 11.16 -18.03 -0.57
N VAL A 183 12.13 -17.12 -0.43
CA VAL A 183 13.55 -17.48 -0.27
C VAL A 183 13.74 -18.36 0.97
N ILE A 184 13.09 -18.01 2.08
CA ILE A 184 13.16 -18.75 3.35
C ILE A 184 12.44 -20.11 3.24
N ALA A 185 11.24 -20.17 2.66
CA ALA A 185 10.54 -21.45 2.41
C ALA A 185 11.38 -22.43 1.55
N ASN A 186 12.03 -21.91 0.50
CA ASN A 186 12.90 -22.70 -0.38
C ASN A 186 14.23 -23.13 0.29
N LEU A 187 14.69 -22.42 1.33
CA LEU A 187 15.95 -22.72 2.03
C LEU A 187 15.81 -23.80 3.09
N GLY A 188 14.65 -23.93 3.73
CA GLY A 188 14.42 -24.95 4.77
C GLY A 188 14.03 -26.33 4.20
N SER A 189 13.39 -26.34 3.02
CA SER A 189 13.01 -27.57 2.31
C SER A 189 14.19 -28.28 1.62
N GLY A 190 15.33 -27.60 1.41
CA GLY A 190 16.53 -28.15 0.74
C GLY A 190 17.44 -29.04 1.61
N GLY A 191 16.91 -29.73 2.61
CA GLY A 191 17.67 -30.39 3.68
C GLY A 191 18.42 -31.69 3.34
N GLY A 192 18.82 -31.92 2.09
CA GLY A 192 19.46 -33.18 1.66
C GLY A 192 20.66 -32.97 0.73
N ASP A 193 21.87 -33.09 1.30
CA ASP A 193 23.23 -33.34 0.76
C ASP A 193 23.77 -32.58 -0.47
N ASN A 194 22.93 -32.04 -1.35
CA ASN A 194 23.33 -31.17 -2.45
C ASN A 194 23.47 -29.72 -1.94
N GLY A 195 24.60 -29.44 -1.30
CA GLY A 195 24.86 -28.21 -0.55
C GLY A 195 24.46 -26.91 -1.27
N LEU A 196 23.60 -26.12 -0.61
CA LEU A 196 23.14 -24.76 -0.96
C LEU A 196 23.38 -24.33 -2.40
N SER A 197 22.73 -25.00 -3.36
CA SER A 197 22.74 -24.57 -4.75
C SER A 197 22.24 -23.14 -4.84
N ALA A 198 23.11 -22.20 -5.24
CA ALA A 198 22.78 -20.77 -5.29
C ALA A 198 21.47 -20.48 -6.06
N LEU A 199 21.13 -21.35 -7.01
CA LEU A 199 19.88 -21.38 -7.75
C LEU A 199 18.61 -21.37 -6.86
N THR A 200 18.61 -21.97 -5.66
CA THR A 200 17.42 -22.01 -4.77
C THR A 200 17.07 -20.64 -4.19
N VAL A 201 18.08 -19.79 -3.96
CA VAL A 201 17.96 -18.40 -3.49
C VAL A 201 17.80 -17.44 -4.67
N VAL A 202 18.61 -17.63 -5.71
CA VAL A 202 18.66 -16.76 -6.88
C VAL A 202 17.39 -16.89 -7.73
N ARG A 203 16.79 -18.09 -7.87
CA ARG A 203 15.56 -18.28 -8.66
C ARG A 203 14.38 -17.45 -8.12
N PRO A 204 13.95 -17.52 -6.85
CA PRO A 204 12.86 -16.68 -6.35
C PRO A 204 13.11 -15.19 -6.54
N ILE A 205 14.34 -14.72 -6.32
CA ILE A 205 14.71 -13.31 -6.47
C ILE A 205 14.62 -12.89 -7.96
N LEU A 206 15.25 -13.63 -8.88
CA LEU A 206 15.21 -13.32 -10.31
C LEU A 206 13.79 -13.45 -10.89
N VAL A 207 13.04 -14.47 -10.50
CA VAL A 207 11.64 -14.63 -10.94
C VAL A 207 10.78 -13.49 -10.41
N SER A 208 10.97 -13.03 -9.17
CA SER A 208 10.25 -11.86 -8.63
C SER A 208 10.56 -10.57 -9.38
N ILE A 209 11.85 -10.32 -9.68
CA ILE A 209 12.28 -9.15 -10.46
C ILE A 209 11.74 -9.22 -11.90
N ALA A 210 11.81 -10.39 -12.55
CA ALA A 210 11.22 -10.62 -13.86
C ALA A 210 9.71 -10.40 -13.84
N PHE A 211 8.99 -10.92 -12.85
CA PHE A 211 7.54 -10.78 -12.70
C PHE A 211 7.14 -9.31 -12.49
N ALA A 212 7.85 -8.57 -11.64
CA ALA A 212 7.65 -7.14 -11.42
C ALA A 212 7.85 -6.33 -12.71
N THR A 213 8.98 -6.55 -13.39
CA THR A 213 9.33 -5.81 -14.61
C THR A 213 8.44 -6.17 -15.79
N VAL A 214 8.06 -7.44 -15.95
CA VAL A 214 7.08 -7.89 -16.96
C VAL A 214 5.70 -7.33 -16.66
N SER A 215 5.23 -7.32 -15.41
CA SER A 215 3.91 -6.75 -15.08
C SER A 215 3.85 -5.25 -15.35
N ILE A 216 4.89 -4.49 -14.98
CA ILE A 216 5.00 -3.05 -15.26
C ILE A 216 5.12 -2.79 -16.78
N ALA A 217 5.93 -3.57 -17.50
CA ALA A 217 6.07 -3.45 -18.95
C ALA A 217 4.77 -3.82 -19.68
N ALA A 218 4.07 -4.86 -19.25
CA ALA A 218 2.76 -5.26 -19.77
C ALA A 218 1.74 -4.15 -19.55
N CYS A 219 1.67 -3.55 -18.35
CA CYS A 219 0.84 -2.37 -18.08
C CYS A 219 1.12 -1.23 -19.07
N TRP A 220 2.39 -0.89 -19.27
CA TRP A 220 2.81 0.22 -20.13
C TRP A 220 2.62 -0.07 -21.64
N TRP A 221 2.64 -1.34 -22.04
CA TRP A 221 2.45 -1.82 -23.42
C TRP A 221 0.98 -2.07 -23.79
N LEU A 222 0.18 -2.52 -22.80
CA LEU A 222 -1.22 -2.88 -22.93
C LEU A 222 -2.14 -1.67 -22.74
N ALA A 223 -1.86 -0.75 -21.82
CA ALA A 223 -2.67 0.46 -21.64
C ALA A 223 -2.89 1.25 -22.96
N PRO A 224 -1.86 1.63 -23.74
CA PRO A 224 -2.08 2.34 -25.01
C PRO A 224 -2.71 1.43 -26.07
N ARG A 225 -2.41 0.12 -26.08
CA ARG A 225 -3.00 -0.82 -27.06
C ARG A 225 -4.47 -1.09 -26.81
N LEU A 226 -4.88 -1.31 -25.56
CA LEU A 226 -6.27 -1.55 -25.21
C LEU A 226 -7.09 -0.26 -25.37
N ARG A 227 -6.55 0.91 -25.01
CA ARG A 227 -7.16 2.21 -25.35
C ARG A 227 -7.35 2.40 -26.85
N TYR A 228 -6.32 2.13 -27.65
CA TYR A 228 -6.38 2.22 -29.11
C TYR A 228 -7.35 1.21 -29.71
N ALA A 229 -7.33 -0.04 -29.25
CA ALA A 229 -8.22 -1.09 -29.70
C ALA A 229 -9.68 -0.75 -29.35
N LEU A 230 -9.98 -0.41 -28.10
CA LEU A 230 -11.30 -0.01 -27.62
C LEU A 230 -11.85 1.18 -28.43
N ARG A 231 -11.03 2.21 -28.67
CA ARG A 231 -11.38 3.38 -29.50
C ARG A 231 -11.53 3.06 -31.00
N ARG A 232 -10.99 1.94 -31.47
CA ARG A 232 -11.04 1.50 -32.89
C ARG A 232 -12.10 0.43 -33.17
N THR A 233 -12.47 -0.39 -32.19
CA THR A 233 -13.51 -1.43 -32.30
C THR A 233 -14.88 -0.95 -31.84
N LEU A 234 -14.94 -0.01 -30.91
CA LEU A 234 -16.20 0.59 -30.44
C LEU A 234 -16.42 1.95 -31.11
N PRO A 235 -17.33 2.08 -32.09
CA PRO A 235 -17.76 3.39 -32.57
C PRO A 235 -18.49 4.11 -31.44
N ALA A 236 -18.02 5.31 -31.09
CA ALA A 236 -18.35 6.02 -29.84
C ALA A 236 -19.86 6.18 -29.55
N GLN A 237 -20.70 6.21 -30.59
CA GLN A 237 -22.14 6.43 -30.46
C GLN A 237 -22.97 5.15 -30.18
N ARG A 238 -22.43 3.93 -30.34
CA ARG A 238 -23.22 2.69 -30.13
C ARG A 238 -23.20 2.12 -28.71
N TRP A 239 -22.22 2.49 -27.91
CA TRP A 239 -22.01 1.95 -26.55
C TRP A 239 -22.23 2.98 -25.44
N ALA A 240 -22.18 4.28 -25.78
CA ALA A 240 -22.60 5.36 -24.89
C ALA A 240 -24.14 5.47 -24.72
N GLN A 241 -24.94 4.62 -25.38
CA GLN A 241 -26.37 4.52 -25.13
C GLN A 241 -26.68 3.48 -24.03
N PRO A 242 -27.30 3.85 -22.89
CA PRO A 242 -27.50 2.99 -21.71
C PRO A 242 -28.54 1.87 -21.87
N GLY A 243 -29.00 1.60 -23.10
CA GLY A 243 -29.99 0.59 -23.45
C GLY A 243 -29.43 -0.74 -23.97
N THR A 244 -28.15 -0.82 -24.37
CA THR A 244 -27.60 -2.07 -24.92
C THR A 244 -27.26 -3.08 -23.82
N LEU A 245 -27.66 -4.34 -23.99
CA LEU A 245 -27.39 -5.43 -23.04
C LEU A 245 -25.91 -5.55 -22.69
N VAL A 246 -25.04 -5.54 -23.70
CA VAL A 246 -23.60 -5.72 -23.49
C VAL A 246 -22.96 -4.48 -22.85
N GLY A 247 -23.47 -3.27 -23.11
CA GLY A 247 -23.06 -2.07 -22.38
C GLY A 247 -23.40 -2.15 -20.89
N ARG A 248 -24.62 -2.61 -20.55
CA ARG A 248 -25.03 -2.87 -19.15
C ARG A 248 -24.20 -3.96 -18.48
N VAL A 249 -23.88 -5.04 -19.19
CA VAL A 249 -23.04 -6.13 -18.65
C VAL A 249 -21.61 -5.65 -18.45
N LEU A 250 -20.98 -4.98 -19.42
CA LEU A 250 -19.58 -4.56 -19.29
C LEU A 250 -19.38 -3.42 -18.26
N GLY A 251 -20.38 -2.55 -18.10
CA GLY A 251 -20.39 -1.49 -17.08
C GLY A 251 -20.87 -1.92 -15.68
N ALA A 252 -21.27 -3.18 -15.48
CA ALA A 252 -21.75 -3.64 -14.17
C ALA A 252 -20.62 -3.75 -13.14
N LYS A 253 -20.88 -3.33 -11.89
CA LYS A 253 -19.98 -3.55 -10.72
C LYS A 253 -19.42 -4.98 -10.68
N ALA A 254 -20.32 -5.96 -10.84
CA ALA A 254 -20.01 -7.38 -10.82
C ALA A 254 -18.99 -7.79 -11.90
N THR A 255 -19.03 -7.20 -13.10
CA THR A 255 -18.08 -7.51 -14.18
C THR A 255 -16.68 -7.00 -13.86
N LYS A 256 -16.55 -5.76 -13.36
CA LYS A 256 -15.24 -5.23 -12.93
C LYS A 256 -14.70 -6.01 -11.71
N LEU A 257 -15.57 -6.42 -10.78
CA LEU A 257 -15.22 -7.29 -9.65
C LEU A 257 -14.71 -8.66 -10.10
N VAL A 258 -15.40 -9.32 -11.03
CA VAL A 258 -15.01 -10.62 -11.60
C VAL A 258 -13.70 -10.52 -12.38
N VAL A 259 -13.52 -9.48 -13.21
CA VAL A 259 -12.26 -9.26 -13.96
C VAL A 259 -11.09 -9.00 -13.02
N ALA A 260 -11.26 -8.16 -12.00
CA ALA A 260 -10.23 -7.91 -10.98
C ALA A 260 -9.85 -9.18 -10.22
N THR A 261 -10.85 -9.97 -9.80
CA THR A 261 -10.64 -11.23 -9.07
C THR A 261 -9.96 -12.28 -9.95
N ALA A 262 -10.39 -12.43 -11.20
CA ALA A 262 -9.78 -13.36 -12.16
C ALA A 262 -8.34 -12.96 -12.52
N PHE A 263 -8.04 -11.66 -12.62
CA PHE A 263 -6.68 -11.16 -12.81
C PHE A 263 -5.79 -11.46 -11.60
N PHE A 264 -6.28 -11.19 -10.38
CA PHE A 264 -5.59 -11.53 -9.14
C PHE A 264 -5.28 -13.03 -9.04
N VAL A 265 -6.29 -13.90 -9.20
CA VAL A 265 -6.11 -15.36 -9.14
C VAL A 265 -5.17 -15.84 -10.24
N GLY A 266 -5.35 -15.41 -11.49
CA GLY A 266 -4.48 -15.79 -12.60
C GLY A 266 -3.02 -15.37 -12.38
N LEU A 267 -2.78 -14.20 -11.79
CA LEU A 267 -1.44 -13.71 -11.47
C LEU A 267 -0.80 -14.51 -10.32
N ALA A 268 -1.56 -14.84 -9.27
CA ALA A 268 -1.11 -15.69 -8.16
C ALA A 268 -0.81 -17.14 -8.62
N THR A 269 -1.63 -17.71 -9.50
CA THR A 269 -1.40 -19.01 -10.14
C THR A 269 -0.13 -18.99 -11.00
N ALA A 270 0.05 -17.98 -11.86
CA ALA A 270 1.25 -17.84 -12.70
C ALA A 270 2.54 -17.71 -11.86
N ALA A 271 2.50 -16.95 -10.78
CA ALA A 271 3.61 -16.81 -9.83
C ALA A 271 3.98 -18.14 -9.15
N THR A 272 2.96 -18.92 -8.75
CA THR A 272 3.14 -20.23 -8.12
C THR A 272 3.85 -21.20 -9.06
N TYR A 273 3.44 -21.29 -10.34
CA TYR A 273 4.12 -22.11 -11.34
C TYR A 273 5.53 -21.59 -11.71
N ALA A 274 5.76 -20.28 -11.71
CA ALA A 274 7.08 -19.70 -11.96
C ALA A 274 8.08 -19.97 -10.81
N GLY A 275 7.59 -20.11 -9.57
CA GLY A 275 8.41 -20.27 -8.36
C GLY A 275 8.76 -18.96 -7.67
N THR A 276 7.82 -18.01 -7.65
CA THR A 276 7.85 -16.81 -6.79
C THR A 276 6.66 -16.81 -5.83
N SER A 277 6.67 -15.92 -4.84
CA SER A 277 5.61 -15.81 -3.83
C SER A 277 4.27 -15.43 -4.47
N ASN A 278 3.23 -16.22 -4.18
CA ASN A 278 1.83 -15.90 -4.43
C ASN A 278 1.38 -14.61 -3.72
N LEU A 279 1.92 -14.30 -2.53
CA LEU A 279 1.68 -13.04 -1.82
C LEU A 279 2.31 -11.87 -2.58
N PHE A 280 3.54 -12.01 -3.07
CA PHE A 280 4.15 -10.99 -3.92
C PHE A 280 3.32 -10.75 -5.20
N ALA A 281 2.75 -11.81 -5.79
CA ALA A 281 1.84 -11.68 -6.91
C ALA A 281 0.51 -10.98 -6.53
N ALA A 282 -0.02 -11.21 -5.33
CA ALA A 282 -1.19 -10.49 -4.81
C ALA A 282 -0.94 -8.97 -4.75
N TYR A 283 0.22 -8.57 -4.22
CA TYR A 283 0.64 -7.17 -4.18
C TYR A 283 0.75 -6.55 -5.58
N ILE A 284 1.41 -7.26 -6.52
CA ILE A 284 1.54 -6.78 -7.90
C ILE A 284 0.17 -6.70 -8.59
N ALA A 285 -0.76 -7.64 -8.35
CA ALA A 285 -2.11 -7.58 -8.89
C ALA A 285 -2.85 -6.31 -8.43
N GLY A 286 -2.82 -6.02 -7.13
CA GLY A 286 -3.41 -4.80 -6.57
C GLY A 286 -2.78 -3.53 -7.13
N ALA A 287 -1.44 -3.46 -7.17
CA ALA A 287 -0.71 -2.29 -7.67
C ALA A 287 -0.94 -2.04 -9.17
N VAL A 288 -1.14 -3.09 -9.97
CA VAL A 288 -1.53 -2.99 -11.38
C VAL A 288 -2.95 -2.47 -11.53
N LEU A 289 -3.90 -2.99 -10.77
CA LEU A 289 -5.32 -2.59 -10.85
C LEU A 289 -5.54 -1.15 -10.34
N GLY A 290 -4.90 -0.75 -9.24
CA GLY A 290 -4.95 0.63 -8.73
C GLY A 290 -4.30 1.64 -9.68
N TRP A 291 -3.24 1.25 -10.40
CA TRP A 291 -2.68 2.06 -11.49
C TRP A 291 -3.62 2.14 -12.70
N TRP A 292 -4.34 1.06 -13.01
CA TRP A 292 -5.32 1.03 -14.08
C TRP A 292 -6.53 1.93 -13.79
N ASP A 293 -7.10 1.87 -12.59
CA ASP A 293 -8.14 2.80 -12.12
C ASP A 293 -7.69 4.27 -12.23
N SER A 294 -6.46 4.56 -11.76
CA SER A 294 -5.86 5.90 -11.85
C SER A 294 -5.74 6.39 -13.29
N LEU A 295 -5.52 5.47 -14.24
CA LEU A 295 -5.48 5.76 -15.66
C LEU A 295 -6.86 5.98 -16.27
N GLU A 296 -7.88 5.19 -15.90
CA GLU A 296 -9.27 5.37 -16.34
C GLU A 296 -9.76 6.78 -15.98
N VAL A 297 -9.60 7.19 -14.71
CA VAL A 297 -9.97 8.54 -14.22
C VAL A 297 -9.25 9.65 -15.00
N ALA A 298 -7.97 9.47 -15.32
CA ALA A 298 -7.20 10.47 -16.07
C ALA A 298 -7.59 10.56 -17.56
N GLY A 299 -8.14 9.50 -18.16
CA GLY A 299 -8.47 9.46 -19.58
C GLY A 299 -9.78 10.14 -19.97
N GLU A 300 -10.69 10.34 -19.01
CA GLU A 300 -12.00 10.95 -19.24
C GLU A 300 -11.99 12.49 -19.12
N GLY A 301 -10.96 13.07 -18.49
CA GLY A 301 -10.85 14.52 -18.27
C GLY A 301 -10.56 15.37 -19.52
N GLU A 302 -10.19 14.74 -20.64
CA GLU A 302 -9.96 15.40 -21.94
C GLU A 302 -11.19 15.28 -22.87
N GLY A 303 -12.29 14.67 -22.41
CA GLY A 303 -13.53 14.52 -23.16
C GLY A 303 -14.48 15.70 -22.96
N GLU A 304 -14.51 16.62 -23.92
CA GLU A 304 -15.46 17.75 -23.91
C GLU A 304 -16.90 17.27 -24.16
N GLY A 305 -17.64 17.03 -23.08
CA GLY A 305 -19.05 16.60 -23.13
C GLY A 305 -19.66 16.44 -21.75
N ALA A 306 -20.71 17.21 -21.45
CA ALA A 306 -21.38 17.22 -20.15
C ALA A 306 -22.24 15.95 -19.95
N VAL A 307 -21.63 14.88 -19.44
CA VAL A 307 -22.35 13.72 -18.88
C VAL A 307 -22.73 14.05 -17.43
N THR A 308 -23.98 13.74 -17.06
CA THR A 308 -24.57 14.04 -15.75
C THR A 308 -23.76 13.46 -14.59
N ALA A 309 -23.50 14.28 -13.56
CA ALA A 309 -22.55 13.99 -12.47
C ALA A 309 -22.97 12.92 -11.43
N ASP A 310 -24.00 12.12 -11.74
CA ASP A 310 -24.72 11.26 -10.77
C ASP A 310 -24.43 9.75 -10.89
N THR A 311 -23.60 9.31 -11.84
CA THR A 311 -23.16 7.90 -11.88
C THR A 311 -21.88 7.73 -11.04
N PRO A 312 -21.92 7.07 -9.86
CA PRO A 312 -20.73 6.90 -9.02
C PRO A 312 -19.69 6.01 -9.73
N ARG A 313 -18.53 6.59 -10.06
CA ARG A 313 -17.42 5.89 -10.74
C ARG A 313 -16.93 4.72 -9.89
N VAL A 314 -16.91 3.53 -10.49
CA VAL A 314 -16.55 2.27 -9.82
C VAL A 314 -15.06 1.97 -10.01
N THR A 315 -14.25 2.26 -8.99
CA THR A 315 -12.84 1.81 -8.93
C THR A 315 -12.72 0.42 -8.33
N THR A 316 -11.62 -0.28 -8.61
CA THR A 316 -11.31 -1.58 -8.02
C THR A 316 -11.12 -1.47 -6.50
N ALA A 317 -10.54 -0.37 -6.02
CA ALA A 317 -10.44 -0.07 -4.60
C ALA A 317 -11.83 0.06 -3.94
N ALA A 318 -12.76 0.83 -4.54
CA ALA A 318 -14.11 0.95 -4.00
C ALA A 318 -14.90 -0.38 -4.03
N LEU A 319 -14.70 -1.22 -5.05
CA LEU A 319 -15.25 -2.58 -5.08
C LEU A 319 -14.64 -3.48 -3.99
N PHE A 320 -13.36 -3.33 -3.69
CA PHE A 320 -12.72 -4.05 -2.60
C PHE A 320 -13.29 -3.61 -1.24
N ASP A 321 -13.43 -2.30 -1.01
CA ASP A 321 -14.04 -1.72 0.19
C ASP A 321 -15.49 -2.16 0.39
N GLU A 322 -16.26 -2.31 -0.69
CA GLU A 322 -17.67 -2.70 -0.71
C GLU A 322 -17.88 -4.22 -0.48
N TYR A 323 -17.09 -5.07 -1.14
CA TYR A 323 -17.34 -6.53 -1.17
C TYR A 323 -16.35 -7.38 -0.37
N PHE A 324 -15.06 -7.02 -0.32
CA PHE A 324 -14.01 -7.87 0.28
C PHE A 324 -13.60 -7.41 1.68
N HIS A 325 -13.35 -6.10 1.86
CA HIS A 325 -12.89 -5.51 3.11
C HIS A 325 -13.79 -5.85 4.33
N PRO A 326 -15.13 -5.94 4.24
CA PRO A 326 -15.96 -6.37 5.38
C PRO A 326 -15.64 -7.80 5.84
N ALA A 327 -15.62 -8.77 4.93
CA ALA A 327 -15.30 -10.16 5.25
C ALA A 327 -13.84 -10.32 5.69
N LEU A 328 -12.94 -9.53 5.10
CA LEU A 328 -11.53 -9.48 5.48
C LEU A 328 -11.36 -9.03 6.92
N ARG A 329 -11.83 -7.81 7.24
CA ARG A 329 -11.69 -7.17 8.56
C ARG A 329 -12.36 -7.97 9.68
N TRP A 330 -13.56 -8.51 9.44
CA TRP A 330 -14.36 -9.16 10.48
C TRP A 330 -14.13 -10.67 10.61
N ILE A 331 -13.50 -11.35 9.64
CA ILE A 331 -13.32 -12.81 9.71
C ILE A 331 -11.90 -13.23 9.34
N LEU A 332 -11.46 -12.93 8.11
CA LEU A 332 -10.26 -13.55 7.55
C LEU A 332 -8.95 -13.00 8.18
N GLN A 333 -8.89 -11.70 8.48
CA GLN A 333 -7.76 -11.08 9.17
C GLN A 333 -7.65 -11.56 10.65
N PRO A 334 -8.72 -11.57 11.46
CA PRO A 334 -8.70 -12.18 12.79
C PRO A 334 -8.21 -13.64 12.78
N TYR A 335 -8.70 -14.47 11.84
CA TYR A 335 -8.22 -15.85 11.69
C TYR A 335 -6.74 -15.93 11.29
N PHE A 336 -6.25 -15.03 10.45
CA PHE A 336 -4.81 -14.96 10.13
C PHE A 336 -3.98 -14.74 11.40
N PHE A 337 -4.25 -13.69 12.17
CA PHE A 337 -3.48 -13.39 13.38
C PHE A 337 -3.67 -14.45 14.47
N ALA A 338 -4.85 -15.05 14.60
CA ALA A 338 -5.07 -16.17 15.52
C ALA A 338 -4.28 -17.43 15.12
N SER A 339 -4.16 -17.73 13.83
CA SER A 339 -3.41 -18.90 13.33
C SER A 339 -1.90 -18.78 13.50
N VAL A 340 -1.35 -17.57 13.45
CA VAL A 340 0.00 -17.27 13.96
C VAL A 340 0.09 -17.64 15.45
N GLY A 341 -0.93 -17.31 16.23
CA GLY A 341 -1.02 -17.65 17.65
C GLY A 341 -0.99 -19.15 17.96
N PHE A 342 -1.69 -19.98 17.17
CA PHE A 342 -1.67 -21.44 17.32
C PHE A 342 -0.26 -22.05 17.18
N SER A 343 0.67 -21.35 16.54
CA SER A 343 2.04 -21.82 16.30
C SER A 343 3.04 -21.47 17.42
N ILE A 344 2.66 -20.69 18.45
CA ILE A 344 3.59 -20.11 19.44
C ILE A 344 3.57 -20.87 20.79
N PRO A 345 4.65 -21.54 21.20
CA PRO A 345 4.67 -22.38 22.41
C PRO A 345 4.88 -21.57 23.69
N ILE A 346 3.78 -21.18 24.34
CA ILE A 346 3.76 -20.38 25.58
C ILE A 346 4.71 -20.91 26.66
N ARG A 347 4.78 -22.24 26.81
CA ARG A 347 5.47 -22.96 27.90
C ARG A 347 6.94 -22.58 28.08
N HIS A 348 7.61 -22.18 27.00
CA HIS A 348 9.00 -21.73 27.03
C HIS A 348 9.16 -20.23 26.70
N MET A 349 8.13 -19.58 26.14
CA MET A 349 8.16 -18.15 25.79
C MET A 349 8.50 -17.23 26.98
N PHE A 350 8.05 -17.57 28.18
CA PHE A 350 8.29 -16.78 29.40
C PHE A 350 9.55 -17.19 30.19
N ALA A 351 10.40 -18.07 29.67
CA ALA A 351 11.69 -18.36 30.29
C ALA A 351 12.57 -17.10 30.30
N GLY A 352 13.14 -16.74 31.45
CA GLY A 352 13.88 -15.47 31.61
C GLY A 352 15.07 -15.30 30.64
N SER A 353 15.69 -16.41 30.24
CA SER A 353 16.72 -16.45 29.18
C SER A 353 16.19 -15.98 27.82
N ILE A 354 15.01 -16.45 27.42
CA ILE A 354 14.33 -16.10 26.16
C ILE A 354 13.79 -14.66 26.22
N VAL A 355 13.18 -14.26 27.34
CA VAL A 355 12.63 -12.90 27.53
C VAL A 355 13.73 -11.84 27.48
N TRP A 356 14.86 -12.04 28.20
CA TRP A 356 15.98 -11.09 28.16
C TRP A 356 16.64 -11.04 26.77
N LYS A 357 16.92 -12.20 26.16
CA LYS A 357 17.45 -12.24 24.78
C LYS A 357 16.50 -11.53 23.80
N GLY A 358 15.19 -11.78 23.89
CA GLY A 358 14.16 -11.13 23.07
C GLY A 358 14.09 -9.62 23.27
N LEU A 359 14.24 -9.13 24.52
CA LEU A 359 14.30 -7.71 24.83
C LEU A 359 15.54 -7.04 24.23
N VAL A 360 16.73 -7.61 24.45
CA VAL A 360 17.99 -7.10 23.87
C VAL A 360 17.89 -7.09 22.34
N TYR A 361 17.41 -8.17 21.74
CA TYR A 361 17.26 -8.31 20.29
C TYR A 361 16.24 -7.28 19.73
N GLY A 362 15.09 -7.10 20.39
CA GLY A 362 14.09 -6.10 20.01
C GLY A 362 14.61 -4.66 20.08
N VAL A 363 15.28 -4.29 21.19
CA VAL A 363 15.88 -2.96 21.35
C VAL A 363 16.93 -2.71 20.27
N LEU A 364 17.81 -3.68 20.01
CA LEU A 364 18.85 -3.56 18.98
C LEU A 364 18.26 -3.45 17.57
N MET A 365 17.19 -4.20 17.24
CA MET A 365 16.49 -4.08 15.96
C MET A 365 15.71 -2.75 15.82
N GLY A 366 15.22 -2.19 16.92
CA GLY A 366 14.68 -0.83 16.95
C GLY A 366 15.75 0.22 16.64
N LEU A 367 16.93 0.10 17.28
CA LEU A 367 18.09 0.97 17.00
C LEU A 367 18.59 0.84 15.55
N ALA A 368 18.58 -0.36 14.97
CA ALA A 368 18.94 -0.57 13.56
C ALA A 368 18.06 0.25 12.59
N LYS A 369 16.75 0.36 12.85
CA LYS A 369 15.83 1.18 12.04
C LYS A 369 16.03 2.69 12.23
N LEU A 370 16.67 3.16 13.31
CA LEU A 370 17.06 4.57 13.42
C LEU A 370 18.09 4.98 12.37
N ILE A 371 18.93 4.04 11.90
CA ILE A 371 19.94 4.27 10.86
C ILE A 371 19.28 4.69 9.53
N CYS A 372 18.05 4.22 9.25
CA CYS A 372 17.27 4.62 8.08
C CYS A 372 17.04 6.15 8.00
N GLY A 373 16.97 6.82 9.16
CA GLY A 373 16.82 8.27 9.25
C GLY A 373 18.00 9.07 8.70
N VAL A 374 19.20 8.47 8.61
CA VAL A 374 20.44 9.15 8.17
C VAL A 374 20.30 9.73 6.76
N TRP A 375 19.54 9.10 5.86
CA TRP A 375 19.29 9.60 4.50
C TRP A 375 18.48 10.90 4.44
N LEU A 376 17.82 11.29 5.53
CA LEU A 376 17.07 12.54 5.65
C LEU A 376 17.86 13.65 6.35
N VAL A 377 18.97 13.29 7.01
CA VAL A 377 19.93 14.26 7.55
C VAL A 377 20.60 14.97 6.38
N ARG A 378 20.47 16.29 6.31
CA ARG A 378 21.28 17.10 5.40
C ARG A 378 22.74 17.03 5.82
N MET A 379 23.53 16.19 5.17
CA MET A 379 24.98 16.38 5.16
C MET A 379 25.32 17.75 4.55
N PRO A 380 26.20 18.57 5.16
CA PRO A 380 26.62 19.83 4.57
C PRO A 380 27.36 19.58 3.26
N GLN A 381 26.97 20.30 2.21
CA GLN A 381 27.71 20.33 0.92
C GLN A 381 29.09 21.00 1.02
N GLY A 382 29.54 21.33 2.24
CA GLY A 382 30.83 21.93 2.55
C GLY A 382 31.91 20.95 3.03
N LEU A 383 31.59 19.71 3.44
CA LEU A 383 32.61 18.74 3.86
C LEU A 383 33.27 18.06 2.65
N ARG A 384 33.93 18.87 1.81
CA ARG A 384 34.98 18.38 0.94
C ARG A 384 36.17 18.02 1.83
N LEU A 385 36.52 16.73 1.88
CA LEU A 385 37.83 16.32 2.35
C LEU A 385 38.90 17.07 1.55
N PRO A 386 39.82 17.82 2.18
CA PRO A 386 40.86 18.53 1.47
C PRO A 386 41.84 17.53 0.85
N GLY A 387 41.96 17.52 -0.48
CA GLY A 387 43.03 16.81 -1.17
C GLY A 387 42.64 15.83 -2.29
N VAL A 388 41.35 15.51 -2.50
CA VAL A 388 40.94 14.62 -3.62
C VAL A 388 40.44 15.44 -4.82
N PRO A 389 41.26 15.64 -5.88
CA PRO A 389 40.81 16.35 -7.08
C PRO A 389 39.86 15.45 -7.91
N VAL A 390 38.60 15.85 -8.01
CA VAL A 390 37.64 15.19 -8.93
C VAL A 390 38.17 15.33 -10.37
N PRO A 391 38.37 14.24 -11.12
CA PRO A 391 38.91 14.31 -12.47
C PRO A 391 37.98 15.11 -13.39
N ARG A 392 38.58 16.04 -14.18
CA ARG A 392 37.87 17.02 -15.02
C ARG A 392 36.84 16.37 -15.97
N SER A 393 37.03 15.12 -16.35
CA SER A 393 36.10 14.28 -17.12
C SER A 393 34.73 14.14 -16.46
N VAL A 394 34.68 13.83 -15.15
CA VAL A 394 33.43 13.65 -14.39
C VAL A 394 32.72 15.00 -14.22
N GLN A 395 33.50 16.07 -14.01
CA GLN A 395 32.96 17.43 -13.87
C GLN A 395 32.32 17.95 -15.17
N ARG A 396 32.89 17.59 -16.34
CA ARG A 396 32.29 17.84 -17.66
C ARG A 396 31.03 16.99 -17.90
N LEU A 397 31.03 15.72 -17.48
CA LEU A 397 29.86 14.85 -17.63
C LEU A 397 28.67 15.33 -16.75
N TRP A 398 28.94 15.83 -15.55
CA TRP A 398 27.92 16.43 -14.68
C TRP A 398 27.37 17.75 -15.25
N SER A 399 28.18 18.57 -15.93
CA SER A 399 27.68 19.81 -16.53
C SER A 399 26.84 19.56 -17.78
N THR A 400 27.18 18.58 -18.62
CA THR A 400 26.35 18.21 -19.78
C THR A 400 25.03 17.55 -19.38
N LEU A 401 25.02 16.72 -18.33
CA LEU A 401 23.79 16.15 -17.76
C LEU A 401 22.87 17.25 -17.18
N LYS A 402 23.42 18.20 -16.42
CA LYS A 402 22.65 19.38 -15.96
C LYS A 402 22.09 20.20 -17.12
N ARG A 403 22.87 20.42 -18.18
CA ARG A 403 22.40 21.18 -19.36
C ARG A 403 21.25 20.47 -20.08
N ARG A 404 21.29 19.13 -20.19
CA ARG A 404 20.17 18.33 -20.73
C ARG A 404 18.91 18.39 -19.86
N GLN A 405 19.04 18.45 -18.53
CA GLN A 405 17.90 18.64 -17.64
C GLN A 405 17.31 20.06 -17.68
N ALA A 406 18.13 21.09 -17.91
CA ALA A 406 17.66 22.45 -18.10
C ALA A 406 16.87 22.58 -19.43
N VAL A 407 17.48 22.19 -20.55
CA VAL A 407 16.87 22.27 -21.89
C VAL A 407 15.53 21.54 -21.94
N LYS A 408 15.42 20.32 -21.38
CA LYS A 408 14.13 19.61 -21.35
C LYS A 408 13.04 20.37 -20.56
N LYS A 409 13.42 21.16 -19.55
CA LYS A 409 12.45 21.94 -18.76
C LYS A 409 11.97 23.21 -19.48
N GLU A 410 12.77 23.73 -20.41
CA GLU A 410 12.39 24.88 -21.24
C GLU A 410 11.47 24.47 -22.40
N THR A 411 11.55 23.22 -22.90
CA THR A 411 10.70 22.73 -24.01
C THR A 411 9.26 22.38 -23.62
N GLU A 412 8.92 22.36 -22.32
CA GLU A 412 7.58 22.00 -21.82
C GLU A 412 6.77 23.24 -21.37
N THR A 413 7.25 24.48 -21.59
CA THR A 413 6.59 25.72 -21.15
C THR A 413 6.62 26.88 -22.15
N GLU A 414 6.03 26.71 -23.33
CA GLU A 414 5.54 27.85 -24.13
C GLU A 414 4.31 27.46 -25.00
N PRO A 415 3.15 28.13 -24.86
CA PRO A 415 1.99 27.90 -25.73
C PRO A 415 2.04 28.85 -26.94
N GLU A 416 2.12 28.29 -28.15
CA GLU A 416 2.27 29.07 -29.39
C GLU A 416 1.02 29.91 -29.69
N LYS A 417 1.17 31.25 -29.62
CA LYS A 417 0.13 32.20 -30.07
C LYS A 417 0.29 32.50 -31.55
N VAL A 418 -0.78 32.28 -32.31
CA VAL A 418 -0.91 32.70 -33.71
C VAL A 418 -0.72 34.21 -33.85
N THR A 419 0.20 34.65 -34.71
CA THR A 419 0.10 35.95 -35.40
C THR A 419 0.84 35.89 -36.74
N ALA A 420 0.24 36.43 -37.80
CA ALA A 420 0.81 36.38 -39.14
C ALA A 420 1.41 37.74 -39.57
N ASN A 421 2.60 37.74 -40.18
CA ASN A 421 2.91 38.59 -41.35
C ASN A 421 4.30 38.35 -41.97
N GLY A 422 4.43 38.67 -43.27
CA GLY A 422 5.58 39.46 -43.71
C GLY A 422 6.78 38.80 -44.43
N LYS A 423 6.65 38.61 -45.74
CA LYS A 423 7.69 38.90 -46.78
C LYS A 423 9.04 38.15 -46.81
N ALA A 424 9.10 37.19 -47.74
CA ALA A 424 9.83 37.29 -49.02
C ALA A 424 11.32 36.85 -49.20
N ASN A 425 11.51 36.19 -50.36
CA ASN A 425 12.72 36.07 -51.19
C ASN A 425 13.78 35.01 -50.80
N GLY A 426 14.35 34.26 -51.77
CA GLY A 426 15.31 33.17 -51.44
C GLY A 426 15.97 32.33 -52.56
N LYS A 427 15.27 32.00 -53.67
CA LYS A 427 15.82 31.42 -54.94
C LYS A 427 16.37 29.95 -54.94
N ALA A 428 16.28 29.33 -56.13
CA ALA A 428 17.07 28.20 -56.68
C ALA A 428 16.67 26.71 -56.46
N THR A 429 15.97 26.15 -57.47
CA THR A 429 16.18 24.84 -58.17
C THR A 429 16.69 23.60 -57.40
N LYS A 430 16.07 22.41 -57.58
CA LYS A 430 16.05 21.65 -58.86
C LYS A 430 14.85 20.69 -59.05
N THR A 431 14.72 20.14 -60.26
CA THR A 431 13.71 19.18 -60.79
C THR A 431 13.64 17.83 -60.03
N VAL A 432 12.54 17.05 -60.11
CA VAL A 432 12.15 16.16 -61.24
C VAL A 432 10.65 15.76 -61.25
N ALA A 433 10.07 15.73 -62.46
CA ALA A 433 8.89 14.99 -62.96
C ALA A 433 7.49 15.01 -62.27
N ALA A 434 6.46 14.90 -63.13
CA ALA A 434 5.03 14.75 -62.85
C ALA A 434 4.54 13.43 -63.54
N PRO A 435 3.25 13.14 -63.88
CA PRO A 435 2.00 13.90 -63.76
C PRO A 435 0.77 13.11 -63.21
N GLY A 436 -0.40 13.75 -63.08
CA GLY A 436 -1.66 13.04 -62.76
C GLY A 436 -2.93 13.90 -62.50
N ALA A 437 -3.58 14.36 -63.59
CA ALA A 437 -5.00 14.78 -63.69
C ALA A 437 -5.60 15.92 -62.81
N LEU A 438 -6.28 16.84 -63.52
CA LEU A 438 -7.35 17.78 -63.13
C LEU A 438 -8.58 17.44 -64.05
N PRO A 439 -9.80 18.04 -63.95
CA PRO A 439 -10.34 18.98 -62.96
C PRO A 439 -11.80 18.66 -62.46
N THR A 440 -12.40 19.67 -61.82
CA THR A 440 -13.80 19.91 -61.40
C THR A 440 -14.77 20.13 -62.62
N PRO A 441 -16.09 20.52 -62.54
CA PRO A 441 -16.83 21.17 -61.43
C PRO A 441 -18.38 20.97 -61.26
N ALA A 442 -18.96 21.70 -60.28
CA ALA A 442 -20.35 22.23 -60.20
C ALA A 442 -21.53 21.22 -59.96
N THR A 443 -22.76 21.60 -59.55
CA THR A 443 -23.42 22.92 -59.33
C THR A 443 -24.48 22.85 -58.18
N ALA A 444 -25.25 23.94 -58.00
CA ALA A 444 -26.38 24.22 -57.09
C ALA A 444 -27.54 23.16 -57.05
N ALA A 445 -28.61 23.26 -56.24
CA ALA A 445 -29.23 24.43 -55.59
C ALA A 445 -30.10 24.13 -54.34
N THR A 446 -30.56 25.21 -53.70
CA THR A 446 -31.67 25.32 -52.72
C THR A 446 -32.91 25.97 -53.37
N PRO A 447 -34.08 26.06 -52.70
CA PRO A 447 -34.68 25.26 -51.62
C PRO A 447 -36.05 24.69 -52.07
N ASP A 448 -36.90 24.20 -51.15
CA ASP A 448 -38.30 24.67 -51.07
C ASP A 448 -39.02 24.23 -49.78
N THR A 449 -40.06 24.98 -49.40
CA THR A 449 -40.96 24.72 -48.25
C THR A 449 -42.35 25.33 -48.52
N PRO A 450 -43.44 24.69 -48.08
CA PRO A 450 -44.61 25.45 -47.66
C PRO A 450 -45.16 25.03 -46.29
N GLU A 451 -45.79 25.99 -45.61
CA GLU A 451 -46.62 25.77 -44.41
C GLU A 451 -47.88 24.94 -44.75
N ASN A 452 -48.51 24.36 -43.71
CA ASN A 452 -49.96 24.52 -43.57
C ASN A 452 -50.36 24.61 -42.09
N LYS A 453 -51.52 25.21 -41.80
CA LYS A 453 -51.99 25.61 -40.46
C LYS A 453 -53.29 24.90 -40.05
N GLY A 454 -53.44 24.71 -38.74
CA GLY A 454 -54.72 24.85 -38.02
C GLY A 454 -55.73 23.70 -38.09
N ASN A 455 -56.02 23.08 -36.93
CA ASN A 455 -57.29 23.27 -36.19
C ASN A 455 -57.44 22.24 -35.04
N GLY A 456 -58.23 22.61 -34.04
CA GLY A 456 -58.97 21.72 -33.12
C GLY A 456 -60.38 22.31 -32.93
N PRO A 457 -61.06 22.12 -31.80
CA PRO A 457 -60.94 21.08 -30.76
C PRO A 457 -62.30 20.45 -30.36
N ALA A 458 -62.31 19.24 -29.77
CA ALA A 458 -63.43 18.62 -28.99
C ALA A 458 -63.06 17.15 -28.62
N ALA A 459 -63.70 16.43 -27.69
CA ALA A 459 -64.39 16.71 -26.42
C ALA A 459 -64.80 15.35 -25.75
N ALA A 460 -65.19 15.35 -24.46
CA ALA A 460 -65.90 14.25 -23.74
C ALA A 460 -65.13 12.91 -23.51
N SER A 461 -65.46 12.03 -22.54
CA SER A 461 -66.17 12.16 -21.24
C SER A 461 -66.16 10.83 -20.43
N GLY A 462 -66.18 10.88 -19.09
CA GLY A 462 -66.51 9.75 -18.20
C GLY A 462 -65.36 8.76 -17.90
N VAL A 463 -65.43 7.90 -16.87
CA VAL A 463 -66.51 7.61 -15.90
C VAL A 463 -65.93 7.38 -14.49
N ASP A 464 -66.72 7.66 -13.46
CA ASP A 464 -66.39 7.67 -12.02
C ASP A 464 -66.41 6.29 -11.33
N ALA A 465 -65.76 6.20 -10.15
CA ALA A 465 -66.16 5.32 -9.04
C ALA A 465 -65.55 5.79 -7.70
N ASP A 466 -66.40 6.01 -6.69
CA ASP A 466 -66.08 6.28 -5.27
C ASP A 466 -66.00 4.91 -4.49
N MET A 467 -65.73 4.73 -3.19
CA MET A 467 -66.22 5.43 -1.98
C MET A 467 -65.62 4.82 -0.67
N THR A 468 -65.56 5.58 0.44
CA THR A 468 -65.34 5.18 1.87
C THR A 468 -63.99 4.52 2.27
N ASP A 469 -63.19 4.99 3.25
CA ASP A 469 -63.36 5.31 4.70
C ASP A 469 -63.16 4.10 5.65
N ALA A 470 -62.40 4.13 6.76
CA ALA A 470 -61.55 5.15 7.44
C ALA A 470 -60.40 4.42 8.23
N ASP A 471 -59.71 4.85 9.31
CA ASP A 471 -59.83 5.96 10.28
C ASP A 471 -58.50 6.23 11.09
N THR A 472 -58.40 7.44 11.67
CA THR A 472 -57.69 7.91 12.89
C THR A 472 -56.30 7.39 13.34
N ALA A 473 -55.31 8.31 13.37
CA ALA A 473 -54.42 8.61 14.53
C ALA A 473 -53.71 9.99 14.41
N ALA A 474 -53.44 10.66 15.55
CA ALA A 474 -52.89 12.04 15.68
C ALA A 474 -51.41 12.20 15.21
N SER A 475 -50.98 13.33 14.62
CA SER A 475 -50.49 14.61 15.22
C SER A 475 -49.23 14.49 16.13
N SER A 476 -48.25 15.41 16.16
CA SER A 476 -48.11 16.77 15.59
C SER A 476 -46.62 17.23 15.51
N GLN A 477 -46.34 18.34 14.80
CA GLN A 477 -45.04 19.07 14.83
C GLN A 477 -45.19 20.44 15.54
N PRO A 478 -44.11 20.97 16.13
CA PRO A 478 -43.91 22.42 16.30
C PRO A 478 -42.61 22.95 15.63
N SER A 479 -42.50 24.26 15.48
CA SER A 479 -41.37 24.95 14.81
C SER A 479 -41.02 26.28 15.50
N GLU A 480 -39.74 26.47 15.82
CA GLU A 480 -39.11 27.69 16.36
C GLU A 480 -37.60 27.65 16.05
N ALA A 481 -36.83 28.75 16.00
CA ALA A 481 -37.11 30.17 15.72
C ALA A 481 -35.77 30.86 15.36
N LEU A 482 -35.79 32.01 14.65
CA LEU A 482 -34.56 32.72 14.27
C LEU A 482 -33.95 33.52 15.44
N SER A 483 -32.62 33.56 15.50
CA SER A 483 -31.86 34.64 16.16
C SER A 483 -30.67 35.10 15.28
N ARG A 484 -30.22 36.34 15.45
CA ARG A 484 -29.33 37.07 14.53
C ARG A 484 -28.01 37.47 15.20
N CYS A 485 -26.97 37.68 14.38
CA CYS A 485 -25.87 38.61 14.70
C CYS A 485 -25.61 39.56 13.50
N PRO A 486 -25.12 40.79 13.72
CA PRO A 486 -25.23 41.88 12.75
C PRO A 486 -23.98 42.15 11.89
N SER A 487 -24.18 42.89 10.80
CA SER A 487 -23.12 43.51 9.99
C SER A 487 -22.78 44.94 10.44
N PRO A 488 -21.53 45.43 10.22
CA PRO A 488 -21.19 46.84 10.40
C PRO A 488 -21.68 47.70 9.22
N PRO A 489 -21.93 49.01 9.42
CA PRO A 489 -22.60 49.88 8.45
C PRO A 489 -21.66 50.53 7.43
N ARG A 490 -22.26 51.06 6.34
CA ARG A 490 -21.69 52.17 5.55
C ARG A 490 -22.27 53.50 6.05
N GLY A 491 -21.43 54.52 6.15
CA GLY A 491 -21.76 55.94 6.24
C GLY A 491 -20.77 56.72 5.36
N ALA A 492 -21.12 57.93 4.92
CA ALA A 492 -20.40 58.65 3.86
C ALA A 492 -19.97 60.07 4.30
N GLU A 493 -19.51 60.86 3.32
CA GLU A 493 -19.31 62.32 3.34
C GLU A 493 -18.05 62.87 4.04
N SER A 494 -17.04 63.21 3.23
CA SER A 494 -16.63 64.62 3.01
C SER A 494 -15.75 64.75 1.76
N GLU A 495 -15.79 65.93 1.13
CA GLU A 495 -14.86 66.43 0.10
C GLU A 495 -13.52 66.86 0.79
N THR A 496 -12.37 67.12 0.15
CA THR A 496 -11.91 67.31 -1.27
C THR A 496 -10.42 66.81 -1.37
N GLU A 497 -9.48 67.05 -2.32
CA GLU A 497 -9.31 67.86 -3.56
C GLU A 497 -8.18 67.28 -4.48
N THR A 498 -7.94 67.97 -5.62
CA THR A 498 -6.76 68.11 -6.54
C THR A 498 -5.55 67.14 -6.65
N ASP A 499 -5.10 67.02 -7.92
CA ASP A 499 -3.72 66.98 -8.45
C ASP A 499 -2.74 65.80 -8.23
N ALA A 500 -2.87 64.81 -9.12
CA ALA A 500 -1.96 64.54 -10.25
C ALA A 500 -0.42 64.30 -10.08
N VAL A 501 0.09 63.45 -10.98
CA VAL A 501 1.51 63.23 -11.38
C VAL A 501 2.45 62.60 -10.32
N ARG A 502 2.83 61.32 -10.51
CA ARG A 502 4.06 60.93 -11.25
C ARG A 502 4.38 59.42 -11.17
N THR A 503 4.55 58.78 -12.32
CA THR A 503 5.22 57.46 -12.39
C THR A 503 6.70 57.61 -12.06
N ARG A 504 7.22 56.89 -11.04
CA ARG A 504 8.67 56.80 -10.82
C ARG A 504 9.06 55.40 -10.31
N ALA A 505 9.82 54.67 -11.12
CA ALA A 505 10.43 53.42 -10.69
C ALA A 505 11.53 53.71 -9.65
N ALA A 506 11.60 52.86 -8.63
CA ALA A 506 12.68 52.83 -7.63
C ALA A 506 13.24 51.41 -7.58
N THR A 507 14.54 51.26 -7.81
CA THR A 507 15.15 49.96 -8.10
C THR A 507 16.08 49.52 -6.97
N SER A 508 15.80 48.35 -6.37
CA SER A 508 16.70 47.60 -5.47
C SER A 508 16.98 48.27 -4.10
N PRO A 509 17.66 47.62 -3.12
CA PRO A 509 18.34 46.32 -3.19
C PRO A 509 18.06 45.32 -2.04
N HIS A 510 18.78 44.18 -2.09
CA HIS A 510 18.94 43.16 -1.05
C HIS A 510 17.70 42.35 -0.62
N ALA A 511 17.38 41.33 -1.42
CA ALA A 511 16.87 40.09 -0.84
C ALA A 511 17.98 39.44 0.01
N THR A 512 17.78 39.35 1.33
CA THR A 512 18.70 38.71 2.26
C THR A 512 18.85 37.22 1.91
N PRO A 513 20.07 36.65 1.84
CA PRO A 513 20.22 35.22 1.58
C PRO A 513 19.54 34.42 2.70
N ALA A 514 18.65 33.50 2.33
CA ALA A 514 17.90 32.69 3.27
C ALA A 514 18.85 31.94 4.22
N ALA A 515 18.82 32.32 5.51
CA ALA A 515 19.74 31.80 6.52
C ALA A 515 19.68 30.26 6.55
N PRO A 516 20.83 29.56 6.70
CA PRO A 516 20.88 28.11 6.62
C PRO A 516 19.95 27.49 7.66
N THR A 517 18.96 26.73 7.18
CA THR A 517 18.01 26.02 8.06
C THR A 517 18.79 25.06 8.96
N PRO A 518 18.65 25.13 10.30
CA PRO A 518 19.43 24.31 11.22
C PRO A 518 19.14 22.83 11.04
N TYR A 519 20.09 21.99 11.45
CA TYR A 519 19.99 20.53 11.36
C TYR A 519 18.93 19.97 12.32
N SER A 520 17.66 19.99 11.92
CA SER A 520 16.63 19.24 12.63
C SER A 520 16.89 17.74 12.45
N LEU A 521 17.29 17.07 13.53
CA LEU A 521 17.34 15.61 13.60
C LEU A 521 15.92 15.00 13.73
N TYR A 522 14.90 15.81 14.03
CA TYR A 522 13.52 15.37 14.23
C TYR A 522 12.93 14.60 13.03
N PRO A 523 13.03 15.04 11.76
CA PRO A 523 12.51 14.26 10.62
C PRO A 523 13.21 12.90 10.46
N ALA A 524 14.52 12.83 10.71
CA ALA A 524 15.29 11.59 10.67
C ALA A 524 14.88 10.63 11.80
N ALA A 525 14.74 11.13 13.03
CA ALA A 525 14.31 10.35 14.18
C ALA A 525 12.84 9.90 14.09
N ILE A 526 11.94 10.75 13.60
CA ILE A 526 10.54 10.41 13.33
C ILE A 526 10.45 9.29 12.29
N LEU A 527 11.18 9.40 11.17
CA LEU A 527 11.20 8.34 10.15
C LEU A 527 11.77 7.03 10.71
N GLY A 528 12.92 7.08 11.40
CA GLY A 528 13.54 5.90 11.98
C GLY A 528 12.63 5.17 12.96
N LEU A 529 12.03 5.90 13.92
CA LEU A 529 11.08 5.34 14.88
C LEU A 529 9.79 4.83 14.23
N ALA A 530 9.32 5.47 13.16
CA ALA A 530 8.15 5.04 12.42
C ALA A 530 8.40 3.83 11.50
N MET A 531 9.66 3.39 11.33
CA MET A 531 10.00 2.11 10.67
C MET A 531 10.37 0.99 11.66
N VAL A 532 10.23 1.22 12.98
CA VAL A 532 10.36 0.18 14.02
C VAL A 532 9.15 -0.79 14.08
N PRO A 533 7.88 -0.38 13.91
CA PRO A 533 6.73 -1.30 14.07
C PRO A 533 6.79 -2.51 13.13
N ARG A 534 6.42 -3.70 13.62
CA ARG A 534 6.48 -4.96 12.87
C ARG A 534 5.09 -5.54 12.62
N GLY A 535 4.87 -6.00 11.39
CA GLY A 535 3.54 -6.41 10.93
C GLY A 535 3.36 -7.91 10.79
N GLU A 536 2.20 -8.26 10.28
CA GLU A 536 1.78 -9.55 9.72
C GLU A 536 2.91 -10.27 8.96
N ILE A 537 3.61 -9.58 8.06
CA ILE A 537 4.70 -10.14 7.24
C ILE A 537 5.91 -10.54 8.11
N GLY A 538 6.21 -9.80 9.18
CA GLY A 538 7.27 -10.15 10.12
C GLY A 538 6.96 -11.43 10.91
N PHE A 539 5.73 -11.55 11.42
CA PHE A 539 5.26 -12.79 12.05
C PHE A 539 5.23 -13.96 11.06
N LEU A 540 4.73 -13.74 9.84
CA LEU A 540 4.69 -14.74 8.76
C LEU A 540 6.08 -15.29 8.44
N ILE A 541 7.09 -14.42 8.24
CA ILE A 541 8.47 -14.87 7.97
C ILE A 541 9.00 -15.72 9.14
N SER A 542 8.71 -15.33 10.38
CA SER A 542 9.08 -16.11 11.57
C SER A 542 8.41 -17.48 11.58
N SER A 543 7.08 -17.55 11.38
CA SER A 543 6.34 -18.82 11.33
C SER A 543 6.81 -19.72 10.18
N VAL A 544 7.02 -19.18 8.98
CA VAL A 544 7.52 -19.92 7.80
C VAL A 544 8.94 -20.45 8.04
N ALA A 545 9.81 -19.70 8.73
CA ALA A 545 11.13 -20.19 9.12
C ALA A 545 11.04 -21.29 10.20
N SER A 546 10.07 -21.21 11.12
CA SER A 546 9.84 -22.25 12.13
C SER A 546 9.30 -23.54 11.51
N THR A 547 8.29 -23.46 10.62
CA THR A 547 7.68 -24.66 10.01
C THR A 547 8.61 -25.37 9.03
N ASN A 548 9.47 -24.63 8.33
CA ASN A 548 10.50 -25.21 7.46
C ASN A 548 11.80 -25.57 8.22
N GLY A 549 11.76 -25.68 9.56
CA GLY A 549 12.87 -26.19 10.38
C GLY A 549 14.14 -25.31 10.42
N ILE A 550 14.09 -24.10 9.88
CA ILE A 550 15.27 -23.21 9.75
C ILE A 550 15.80 -22.77 11.11
N PHE A 551 14.92 -22.55 12.08
CA PHE A 551 15.28 -22.08 13.42
C PHE A 551 15.95 -23.14 14.31
N THR A 552 16.12 -24.38 13.84
CA THR A 552 16.88 -25.45 14.53
C THR A 552 18.27 -24.99 14.98
N THR A 553 18.71 -25.50 16.14
CA THR A 553 19.98 -25.12 16.75
C THR A 553 21.13 -25.97 16.21
N ASN A 554 22.37 -25.53 16.44
CA ASN A 554 23.54 -26.28 15.99
C ASN A 554 23.70 -27.64 16.72
N ALA A 555 23.19 -27.76 17.95
CA ALA A 555 23.22 -29.01 18.71
C ALA A 555 22.35 -30.11 18.06
N ASP A 556 21.20 -29.73 17.49
CA ASP A 556 20.26 -30.64 16.85
C ASP A 556 20.85 -31.34 15.61
N ARG A 557 21.87 -30.74 14.97
CA ARG A 557 22.52 -31.23 13.75
C ARG A 557 23.77 -32.09 14.00
N GLN A 558 24.22 -32.21 15.25
CA GLN A 558 25.44 -32.94 15.63
C GLN A 558 25.20 -34.19 16.48
N ALA A 559 23.95 -34.66 16.58
CA ALA A 559 23.61 -35.96 17.15
C ALA A 559 23.67 -37.06 16.06
N PRO A 560 24.73 -37.89 15.98
CA PRO A 560 24.70 -39.07 15.12
C PRO A 560 23.66 -40.07 15.63
N SER A 561 23.07 -40.85 14.73
CA SER A 561 22.04 -41.85 15.01
C SER A 561 22.59 -43.14 15.64
N SER A 562 23.36 -43.00 16.72
CA SER A 562 24.07 -44.10 17.40
C SER A 562 23.95 -44.05 18.92
N SER A 563 23.67 -45.21 19.51
CA SER A 563 23.49 -45.50 20.95
C SER A 563 22.15 -45.11 21.58
N SER A 564 21.37 -46.14 21.88
CA SER A 564 20.22 -46.10 22.79
C SER A 564 20.71 -46.03 24.25
N SER A 565 20.32 -45.00 25.00
CA SER A 565 20.37 -45.01 26.47
C SER A 565 19.18 -44.24 27.04
N SER A 566 18.69 -44.66 28.20
CA SER A 566 17.36 -44.27 28.70
C SER A 566 17.39 -43.08 29.66
N SER A 567 16.90 -41.93 29.20
CA SER A 567 16.56 -40.77 30.05
C SER A 567 15.19 -40.19 29.64
N SER A 568 14.13 -40.74 30.24
CA SER A 568 12.74 -40.48 29.86
C SER A 568 12.16 -39.17 30.43
N SER A 569 12.74 -38.01 30.09
CA SER A 569 12.34 -36.72 30.68
C SER A 569 12.60 -35.44 29.84
N SER A 570 12.60 -35.51 28.50
CA SER A 570 12.85 -34.31 27.65
C SER A 570 12.10 -34.22 26.31
N SER A 571 11.17 -35.13 25.99
CA SER A 571 10.58 -35.26 24.65
C SER A 571 9.73 -34.06 24.14
N SER A 572 9.47 -33.05 24.98
CA SER A 572 8.71 -31.84 24.62
C SER A 572 9.55 -30.63 24.21
N SER A 573 10.89 -30.65 24.36
CA SER A 573 11.76 -29.47 24.20
C SER A 573 12.21 -29.20 22.75
N ARG A 574 11.34 -29.45 21.76
CA ARG A 574 11.70 -29.48 20.32
C ARG A 574 11.59 -28.15 19.56
N GLN A 575 11.21 -27.05 20.21
CA GLN A 575 10.95 -25.77 19.53
C GLN A 575 11.97 -24.71 19.94
N SER A 576 12.59 -24.08 18.94
CA SER A 576 13.90 -23.45 19.09
C SER A 576 13.86 -22.03 19.68
N ASP A 577 14.72 -21.75 20.67
CA ASP A 577 14.86 -20.45 21.36
C ASP A 577 14.75 -19.24 20.43
N ILE A 578 15.41 -19.27 19.26
CA ILE A 578 15.44 -18.12 18.34
C ILE A 578 14.04 -17.75 17.80
N PHE A 579 13.13 -18.70 17.59
CA PHE A 579 11.74 -18.41 17.20
C PHE A 579 11.03 -17.55 18.25
N LEU A 580 11.24 -17.88 19.53
CA LEU A 580 10.64 -17.17 20.66
C LEU A 580 11.31 -15.82 20.93
N ILE A 581 12.64 -15.74 20.78
CA ILE A 581 13.41 -14.49 20.85
C ILE A 581 12.96 -13.51 19.75
N VAL A 582 12.77 -14.00 18.52
CA VAL A 582 12.25 -13.22 17.38
C VAL A 582 10.81 -12.80 17.64
N THR A 583 9.95 -13.70 18.12
CA THR A 583 8.55 -13.39 18.45
C THR A 583 8.44 -12.29 19.51
N TRP A 584 9.24 -12.35 20.58
CA TRP A 584 9.37 -11.26 21.55
C TRP A 584 9.87 -9.95 20.93
N ALA A 585 10.93 -10.01 20.11
CA ALA A 585 11.48 -8.83 19.47
C ALA A 585 10.48 -8.16 18.50
N ILE A 586 9.67 -8.94 17.79
CA ILE A 586 8.57 -8.44 16.93
C ILE A 586 7.54 -7.70 17.79
N VAL A 587 6.95 -8.37 18.79
CA VAL A 587 5.94 -7.79 19.69
C VAL A 587 6.44 -6.49 20.34
N LEU A 588 7.66 -6.51 20.89
CA LEU A 588 8.25 -5.34 21.53
C LEU A 588 8.45 -4.18 20.56
N CYS A 589 8.91 -4.44 19.33
CA CYS A 589 9.05 -3.40 18.30
C CYS A 589 7.69 -2.80 17.89
N THR A 590 6.65 -3.63 17.73
CA THR A 590 5.31 -3.17 17.32
C THR A 590 4.63 -2.33 18.39
N VAL A 591 4.84 -2.62 19.68
CA VAL A 591 4.33 -1.77 20.78
C VAL A 591 5.20 -0.51 20.97
N PHE A 592 6.53 -0.61 20.87
CA PHE A 592 7.44 0.50 21.12
C PHE A 592 7.38 1.59 20.03
N GLY A 593 7.19 1.22 18.76
CA GLY A 593 7.19 2.16 17.63
C GLY A 593 6.11 3.25 17.72
N PRO A 594 4.80 2.90 17.81
CA PRO A 594 3.72 3.88 17.90
C PRO A 594 3.83 4.80 19.11
N LEU A 595 4.20 4.25 20.27
CA LEU A 595 4.44 5.02 21.50
C LEU A 595 5.58 6.04 21.30
N SER A 596 6.70 5.60 20.72
CA SER A 596 7.89 6.45 20.54
C SER A 596 7.67 7.58 19.54
N VAL A 597 7.04 7.30 18.39
CA VAL A 597 6.69 8.35 17.41
C VAL A 597 5.63 9.30 17.99
N GLY A 598 4.62 8.77 18.67
CA GLY A 598 3.58 9.58 19.31
C GLY A 598 4.15 10.54 20.37
N LEU A 599 5.08 10.07 21.21
CA LEU A 599 5.80 10.91 22.17
C LEU A 599 6.70 11.94 21.47
N LEU A 600 7.44 11.55 20.44
CA LEU A 600 8.34 12.45 19.71
C LEU A 600 7.57 13.56 18.97
N VAL A 601 6.46 13.24 18.30
CA VAL A 601 5.63 14.25 17.62
C VAL A 601 4.88 15.12 18.62
N ARG A 602 4.40 14.58 19.75
CA ARG A 602 3.89 15.42 20.86
C ARG A 602 4.96 16.39 21.38
N ARG A 603 6.23 15.97 21.45
CA ARG A 603 7.34 16.87 21.81
C ARG A 603 7.63 17.92 20.73
N VAL A 604 7.59 17.56 19.45
CA VAL A 604 7.79 18.50 18.32
C VAL A 604 6.66 19.54 18.24
N LYS A 605 5.39 19.16 18.44
CA LYS A 605 4.26 20.11 18.48
C LYS A 605 4.42 21.12 19.63
N ARG A 606 4.69 20.65 20.86
CA ARG A 606 5.00 21.50 22.03
C ARG A 606 6.23 22.41 21.85
N LEU A 607 7.14 22.10 20.94
CA LEU A 607 8.27 22.97 20.61
C LEU A 607 7.88 24.01 19.55
N SER A 608 7.04 23.65 18.57
CA SER A 608 6.47 24.58 17.60
C SER A 608 5.60 25.65 18.29
N GLU A 609 4.68 25.22 19.16
CA GLU A 609 3.79 26.08 19.97
C GLU A 609 4.54 27.08 20.87
N ARG A 610 5.81 26.79 21.18
CA ARG A 610 6.71 27.67 21.97
C ARG A 610 7.58 28.58 21.10
N GLN A 611 7.56 28.38 19.78
CA GLN A 611 8.45 29.03 18.83
C GLN A 611 7.76 29.98 17.86
N ASP A 612 6.44 30.21 17.95
CA ASP A 612 5.72 31.11 17.03
C ASP A 612 6.24 32.57 17.03
N ASN A 613 6.98 32.98 18.06
CA ASN A 613 7.76 34.23 18.09
C ASN A 613 9.07 34.20 17.25
N THR A 614 9.36 33.10 16.54
CA THR A 614 10.57 32.90 15.72
C THR A 614 10.26 32.09 14.46
N ALA A 615 10.55 32.63 13.27
CA ALA A 615 10.13 32.07 11.98
C ALA A 615 10.89 30.80 11.52
N ARG A 616 10.91 29.72 12.32
CA ARG A 616 11.65 28.47 12.05
C ARG A 616 10.89 27.22 12.53
N SER A 617 10.15 26.57 11.62
CA SER A 617 9.47 25.29 11.90
C SER A 617 10.47 24.17 12.29
N PRO A 618 10.19 23.37 13.35
CA PRO A 618 11.08 22.28 13.79
C PRO A 618 11.13 21.09 12.82
N LEU A 619 10.19 20.98 11.87
CA LEU A 619 10.21 20.01 10.77
C LEU A 619 10.95 20.53 9.52
N GLY A 620 11.17 21.84 9.41
CA GLY A 620 11.79 22.47 8.25
C GLY A 620 11.12 22.10 6.93
N VAL A 621 11.92 21.79 5.90
CA VAL A 621 11.45 21.43 4.53
C VAL A 621 10.72 20.07 4.47
N TRP A 622 10.62 19.36 5.61
CA TRP A 622 9.94 18.07 5.72
C TRP A 622 8.53 18.15 6.32
N GLY A 623 8.08 19.35 6.74
CA GLY A 623 6.72 19.59 7.23
C GLY A 623 5.65 19.60 6.13
N VAL A 624 4.43 20.00 6.51
CA VAL A 624 3.39 20.42 5.56
C VAL A 624 3.86 21.74 4.93
N GLN A 625 3.66 21.89 3.62
CA GLN A 625 3.81 23.15 2.88
C GLN A 625 2.44 23.71 2.55
#